data_AF-A0A257PEZ7-F1
#
_entry.id   AF-A0A257PEZ7-F1
#
_cell.length_a   1.000
_cell.length_b   1.000
_cell.length_c   1.000
_cell.angle_alpha   90.00
_cell.angle_beta   90.00
_cell.angle_gamma   90.00
#
_symmetry.space_group_name_H-M   'P 1'
#
loop_
_entity.id
_entity.type
_entity.pdbx_description
1 polymer ?
#
loop_
_entity_poly.entity_id
_entity_poly.type
_entity_poly.pdbx_seq_one_letter_code
_entity_poly.pdbx_strand_id
1 'polypeptide(L)' 'MATGTTARHAADMGFHVTVTEDACAASRPGLHHAAIDNIALIGRAVPVDMVVAEWQAA' A
#
# COMPACT_ATOMS: atom_id res chain seq x y z
N MET A 1 10.05 3.35 -7.88
CA MET A 1 9.33 3.11 -6.62
C MET A 1 9.03 1.62 -6.58
N ALA A 2 9.67 0.86 -5.69
CA ALA A 2 9.57 -0.61 -5.69
C ALA A 2 8.24 -1.13 -5.10
N THR A 3 7.56 -0.33 -4.28
CA THR A 3 6.36 -0.74 -3.54
C THR A 3 5.19 -1.09 -4.47
N GLY A 4 4.95 -0.29 -5.52
CA GLY A 4 3.84 -0.54 -6.45
C GLY A 4 4.00 -1.82 -7.27
N THR A 5 5.23 -2.13 -7.72
CA THR A 5 5.51 -3.36 -8.47
C THR A 5 5.38 -4.61 -7.60
N THR A 6 5.85 -4.55 -6.36
CA THR A 6 5.72 -5.66 -5.40
C THR A 6 4.26 -5.88 -5.00
N ALA A 7 3.52 -4.81 -4.72
CA ALA A 7 2.10 -4.89 -4.36
C ALA A 7 1.27 -5.53 -5.49
N ARG A 8 1.50 -5.12 -6.74
CA ARG A 8 0.86 -5.75 -7.91
C ARG A 8 1.19 -7.22 -8.03
N HIS A 9 2.47 -7.57 -7.94
CA HIS A 9 2.87 -8.97 -8.01
C HIS A 9 2.22 -9.84 -6.93
N ALA A 10 2.14 -9.33 -5.69
CA ALA A 10 1.45 -10.03 -4.61
C ALA A 10 -0.06 -10.19 -4.86
N ALA A 11 -0.73 -9.15 -5.37
CA ALA A 11 -2.14 -9.21 -5.74
C ALA A 11 -2.39 -10.22 -6.87
N ASP A 12 -1.53 -10.23 -7.90
CA ASP A 12 -1.60 -11.18 -9.01
C ASP A 12 -1.41 -12.64 -8.55
N MET A 13 -0.68 -12.87 -7.45
CA MET A 13 -0.53 -14.19 -6.82
C MET A 13 -1.72 -14.58 -5.91
N GLY A 14 -2.72 -13.70 -5.75
CA GLY A 14 -3.91 -13.95 -4.93
C GLY A 14 -3.76 -13.61 -3.45
N PHE A 15 -2.71 -12.89 -3.05
CA PHE A 15 -2.59 -12.40 -1.67
C PHE A 15 -3.53 -11.21 -1.42
N HIS A 16 -4.02 -11.10 -0.18
CA HIS A 16 -4.62 -9.86 0.30
C HIS A 16 -3.52 -8.84 0.60
N VAL A 17 -3.50 -7.74 -0.17
CA VAL A 17 -2.44 -6.73 -0.10
C VAL A 17 -2.92 -5.50 0.66
N THR A 18 -2.15 -5.10 1.68
CA THR A 18 -2.28 -3.82 2.38
C THR A 18 -0.94 -3.09 2.29
N VAL A 19 -0.97 -1.83 1.86
CA VAL A 19 0.20 -0.93 1.85
C VAL A 19 -0.06 0.23 2.80
N THR A 20 0.93 0.54 3.64
CA THR A 20 0.89 1.69 4.53
C THR A 20 1.39 2.94 3.83
N GLU A 21 0.50 3.90 3.53
CA GLU A 21 0.79 5.05 2.66
C GLU A 21 1.85 5.99 3.26
N ASP A 22 1.75 6.26 4.55
CA ASP A 22 2.63 7.12 5.35
C ASP A 22 4.00 6.48 5.67
N ALA A 23 4.16 5.17 5.45
CA ALA A 23 5.46 4.50 5.53
C ALA A 23 6.18 4.40 4.17
N CYS A 24 5.55 4.84 3.08
CA CYS A 24 6.09 4.72 1.73
C CYS A 24 6.50 6.07 1.17
N ALA A 25 7.72 6.18 0.64
CA ALA A 25 8.20 7.39 -0.01
C ALA A 25 8.37 7.21 -1.53
N ALA A 26 8.27 8.32 -2.27
CA ALA A 26 8.66 8.41 -3.67
C ALA A 26 9.52 9.66 -3.91
N SER A 27 10.21 9.69 -5.06
CA SER A 27 11.09 10.82 -5.42
C SER A 27 10.34 12.13 -5.66
N ARG A 28 9.02 12.08 -5.91
CA ARG A 28 8.16 13.25 -6.09
C ARG A 28 6.79 13.01 -5.45
N PRO A 29 6.15 14.02 -4.83
CA PRO A 29 4.83 13.88 -4.22
C PRO A 29 3.75 13.37 -5.20
N GLY A 30 3.73 13.87 -6.44
CA GLY A 30 2.77 13.41 -7.44
C GLY A 30 2.95 11.94 -7.84
N LEU A 31 4.18 11.42 -7.79
CA LEU A 31 4.45 9.99 -8.04
C LEU A 31 4.03 9.12 -6.85
N HIS A 32 4.17 9.63 -5.63
CA HIS A 32 3.68 8.96 -4.43
C HIS A 32 2.16 8.81 -4.51
N HIS A 33 1.43 9.90 -4.75
CA HIS A 33 -0.03 9.90 -4.85
C HIS A 33 -0.54 8.94 -5.93
N ALA A 34 0.00 9.06 -7.16
CA ALA A 34 -0.37 8.17 -8.25
C ALA A 34 -0.07 6.68 -7.95
N ALA A 35 0.96 6.39 -7.17
CA ALA A 35 1.24 5.02 -6.76
C ALA A 35 0.24 4.49 -5.72
N ILE A 36 -0.15 5.32 -4.75
CA ILE A 36 -1.18 4.99 -3.75
C ILE A 36 -2.53 4.74 -4.43
N ASP A 37 -2.93 5.60 -5.37
CA ASP A 37 -4.17 5.42 -6.15
C ASP A 37 -4.17 4.10 -6.91
N ASN A 38 -3.04 3.73 -7.52
CA ASN A 38 -2.91 2.46 -8.23
C ASN A 38 -2.99 1.24 -7.30
N ILE A 39 -2.50 1.36 -6.06
CA ILE A 39 -2.58 0.28 -5.07
C ILE A 39 -4.03 0.08 -4.62
N ALA A 40 -4.81 1.14 -4.46
CA ALA A 40 -6.23 1.05 -4.08
C ALA A 40 -7.10 0.28 -5.10
N LEU A 41 -6.62 0.11 -6.34
CA LEU A 41 -7.30 -0.70 -7.36
C LEU A 41 -7.12 -2.22 -7.19
N ILE A 42 -6.08 -2.64 -6.45
CA ILE A 42 -5.65 -4.05 -6.35
C ILE A 42 -5.54 -4.53 -4.89
N GLY A 43 -5.83 -3.67 -3.93
CA GLY A 43 -5.68 -3.93 -2.51
C GLY A 43 -6.10 -2.71 -1.69
N ARG A 44 -5.55 -2.58 -0.48
CA ARG A 44 -5.85 -1.47 0.44
C ARG A 44 -4.63 -0.58 0.64
N ALA A 45 -4.83 0.73 0.63
CA ALA A 45 -3.83 1.71 1.07
C ALA A 45 -4.40 2.45 2.28
N VAL A 46 -3.67 2.43 3.40
CA VAL A 46 -4.13 2.98 4.70
C VAL A 46 -2.94 3.58 5.46
N PRO A 47 -3.15 4.43 6.48
CA PRO A 47 -2.07 4.83 7.38
C PRO A 47 -1.59 3.66 8.26
N VAL A 48 -0.33 3.71 8.70
CA VAL A 48 0.28 2.72 9.61
C VAL A 48 -0.58 2.52 10.86
N ASP A 49 -1.08 3.61 11.45
CA ASP A 49 -1.86 3.59 12.68
C ASP A 49 -3.11 2.70 12.57
N MET A 50 -3.75 2.67 11.40
CA MET A 50 -4.91 1.80 11.17
C MET A 50 -4.53 0.32 11.18
N VAL A 51 -3.43 -0.04 10.53
CA VAL A 51 -2.94 -1.44 10.48
C VAL A 51 -2.54 -1.91 11.86
N VAL A 52 -1.86 -1.05 12.64
CA VAL A 52 -1.49 -1.37 14.03
C VAL A 52 -2.74 -1.57 14.87
N ALA A 53 -3.74 -0.68 14.79
CA ALA A 53 -4.98 -0.82 15.54
C ALA A 53 -5.74 -2.11 15.20
N GLU A 54 -5.84 -2.47 13.91
CA GLU A 54 -6.46 -3.72 13.47
C GLU A 54 -5.71 -4.95 14.00
N TRP A 55 -4.37 -4.93 13.99
CA TRP A 55 -3.57 -6.05 14.47
C TRP A 55 -3.67 -6.25 15.99
N GLN A 56 -3.75 -5.16 16.76
CA GLN A 56 -3.94 -5.25 18.21
C GLN A 56 -5.36 -5.70 18.62
N ALA A 57 -6.32 -5.60 17.70
CA ALA A 57 -7.70 -6.03 17.93
C ALA A 57 -7.98 -7.50 17.55
N ALA A 58 -7.02 -8.16 16.90
CA ALA A 58 -7.07 -9.57 16.49
C ALA A 58 -6.41 -10.49 17.53
#